data_AF-A0A402DNF1-F1
#
_entry.id   AF-A0A402DNF1-F1
#
_cell.length_a   1.000
_cell.length_b   1.000
_cell.length_c   1.000
_cell.angle_alpha   90.00
_cell.angle_beta   90.00
_cell.angle_gamma   90.00
#
_symmetry.space_group_name_H-M   'P 1'
#
loop_
_entity.id
_entity.type
_entity.pdbx_description
1 polymer ?
#
loop_
_entity_poly.entity_id
_entity_poly.type
_entity_poly.pdbx_seq_one_letter_code
_entity_poly.pdbx_strand_id
1 'polypeptide(L)'
;MLPSELLLGWLAMPEITIVDACSHVVETWRSAGVLAEQSVTKFDGVLERFGGYAAAFGVLRLVDVDGELVAQFIRARGRRRSGEIAEAAVGTMQIRRAVLRAFYRTARQLRLTWDDPARDVELPHREARTPRPLTEAEADLVWLHAWAAGGRFTRHAATAALLFSGAHSGEVGHVTVADLDVVNAQVWLHGASRYTPRHVSVAPKHFEALVERVDTLKRQAPHAHDDQLVLATGAGGSDANKQARVCVTAADLLTEAGLGRDGALRPSSMTAVAGVQAFAVASRIEDAARVLGLASLDAAARSIGWQWRGDV
;
A
#
# COMPACT_ATOMS: atom_id res chain seq x y z
N MET A 1 -45.66 -49.04 3.09
CA MET A 1 -44.93 -48.67 4.32
C MET A 1 -43.45 -48.72 3.99
N LEU A 2 -42.90 -47.60 3.52
CA LEU A 2 -41.48 -47.45 3.18
C LEU A 2 -40.76 -46.86 4.41
N PRO A 3 -39.51 -47.23 4.70
CA PRO A 3 -38.85 -46.79 5.93
C PRO A 3 -38.54 -45.29 5.87
N SER A 4 -38.95 -44.61 6.95
CA SER A 4 -38.82 -43.17 7.19
C SER A 4 -37.40 -42.73 7.61
N GLU A 5 -36.36 -43.46 7.23
CA GLU A 5 -34.97 -43.23 7.71
C GLU A 5 -34.00 -42.68 6.65
N LEU A 6 -34.50 -42.25 5.49
CA LEU A 6 -33.68 -41.64 4.42
C LEU A 6 -33.97 -40.15 4.19
N LEU A 7 -34.26 -39.42 5.26
CA LEU A 7 -34.35 -37.96 5.26
C LEU A 7 -33.66 -37.45 6.53
N LEU A 8 -32.61 -36.62 6.35
CA LEU A 8 -31.85 -35.88 7.37
C LEU A 8 -30.47 -36.45 7.78
N GLY A 9 -29.70 -36.95 6.81
CA GLY A 9 -28.23 -36.82 6.87
C GLY A 9 -27.80 -35.40 6.48
N TRP A 10 -28.29 -34.37 7.17
CA TRP A 10 -27.71 -33.03 7.02
C TRP A 10 -26.29 -33.13 7.56
N LEU A 11 -25.28 -32.95 6.70
CA LEU A 11 -23.89 -32.82 7.13
C LEU A 11 -23.85 -31.78 8.26
N ALA A 12 -23.71 -32.24 9.50
CA ALA A 12 -23.58 -31.37 10.64
C ALA A 12 -22.38 -30.46 10.34
N MET A 13 -22.65 -29.16 10.26
CA MET A 13 -21.60 -28.18 10.10
C MET A 13 -20.62 -28.35 11.26
N PRO A 14 -19.29 -28.39 11.01
CA PRO A 14 -18.32 -28.39 12.09
C PRO A 14 -18.62 -27.27 13.09
N GLU A 15 -18.76 -27.64 14.37
CA GLU A 15 -18.80 -26.67 15.47
C GLU A 15 -17.40 -26.09 15.66
N ILE A 16 -17.04 -25.14 14.81
CA ILE A 16 -15.75 -24.43 14.84
C ILE A 16 -15.94 -23.03 15.43
N THR A 17 -15.01 -22.62 16.28
CA THR A 17 -14.96 -21.25 16.79
C THR A 17 -14.57 -20.29 15.68
N ILE A 18 -14.93 -19.01 15.83
CA ILE A 18 -14.51 -17.97 14.87
C ILE A 18 -12.98 -17.89 14.82
N VAL A 19 -12.30 -17.97 15.97
CA VAL A 19 -10.84 -17.87 16.08
C VAL A 19 -10.13 -19.02 15.37
N ASP A 20 -10.60 -20.25 15.56
CA ASP A 20 -10.03 -21.43 14.89
C ASP A 20 -10.27 -21.38 13.38
N ALA A 21 -11.46 -20.97 12.96
CA ALA A 21 -11.77 -20.79 11.54
C ALA A 21 -10.88 -19.72 10.90
N CYS A 22 -10.67 -18.58 11.57
CA CYS A 22 -9.75 -17.54 11.11
C CYS A 22 -8.32 -18.08 10.96
N SER A 23 -7.84 -18.82 11.95
CA SER A 23 -6.50 -19.43 11.94
C SER A 23 -6.33 -20.40 10.77
N HIS A 24 -7.31 -21.29 10.54
CA HIS A 24 -7.30 -22.23 9.41
C HIS A 24 -7.28 -21.53 8.05
N VAL A 25 -8.09 -20.48 7.89
CA VAL A 25 -8.16 -19.71 6.63
C VAL A 25 -6.87 -18.93 6.38
N VAL A 26 -6.30 -18.29 7.40
CA VAL A 26 -5.03 -17.56 7.27
C VAL A 26 -3.89 -18.51 6.91
N GLU A 27 -3.82 -19.68 7.54
CA GLU A 27 -2.82 -20.70 7.19
C GLU A 27 -2.98 -21.21 5.76
N THR A 28 -4.24 -21.37 5.30
CA THR A 28 -4.54 -21.70 3.90
C THR A 28 -4.04 -20.61 2.95
N TRP A 29 -4.21 -19.33 3.29
CA TRP A 29 -3.69 -18.24 2.46
C TRP A 29 -2.16 -18.18 2.44
N ARG A 30 -1.50 -18.43 3.58
CA ARG A 30 -0.03 -18.49 3.69
C ARG A 30 0.54 -19.62 2.82
N SER A 31 0.05 -20.83 3.03
CA SER A 31 0.50 -22.04 2.31
C SER A 31 0.23 -21.98 0.81
N ALA A 32 -0.88 -21.36 0.37
CA ALA A 32 -1.18 -21.21 -1.04
C ALA A 32 -0.30 -20.17 -1.76
N GLY A 33 0.36 -19.25 -1.03
CA GLY A 33 1.23 -18.22 -1.62
C GLY A 33 0.54 -17.22 -2.56
N VAL A 34 -0.80 -17.20 -2.59
CA VAL A 34 -1.60 -16.37 -3.51
C VAL A 34 -1.66 -14.89 -3.13
N LEU A 35 -1.27 -14.56 -1.89
CA LEU A 35 -1.23 -13.20 -1.36
C LEU A 35 0.20 -12.87 -0.94
N ALA A 36 0.63 -11.63 -1.19
CA ALA A 36 1.86 -11.11 -0.61
C ALA A 36 1.81 -11.17 0.92
N GLU A 37 2.93 -11.47 1.58
CA GLU A 37 3.04 -11.64 3.03
C GLU A 37 2.42 -10.47 3.81
N GLN A 38 2.71 -9.23 3.38
CA GLN A 38 2.14 -8.01 3.96
C GLN A 38 0.60 -7.97 3.90
N SER A 39 -0.01 -8.49 2.82
CA SER A 39 -1.46 -8.55 2.69
C SER A 39 -2.06 -9.59 3.64
N VAL A 40 -1.41 -10.75 3.80
CA VAL A 40 -1.82 -11.77 4.76
C VAL A 40 -1.77 -11.24 6.18
N THR A 41 -0.65 -10.64 6.60
CA THR A 41 -0.50 -10.03 7.93
C THR A 41 -1.57 -8.98 8.21
N LYS A 42 -1.90 -8.16 7.22
CA LYS A 42 -2.97 -7.15 7.34
C LYS A 42 -4.35 -7.80 7.48
N PHE A 43 -4.62 -8.86 6.73
CA PHE A 43 -5.91 -9.55 6.74
C PHE A 43 -6.10 -10.30 8.06
N ASP A 44 -5.04 -10.98 8.53
CA ASP A 44 -4.98 -11.65 9.83
C ASP A 44 -5.36 -10.69 10.96
N GLY A 45 -4.70 -9.53 11.05
CA GLY A 45 -5.05 -8.52 12.06
C GLY A 45 -6.44 -7.88 11.91
N VAL A 46 -7.12 -8.02 10.76
CA VAL A 46 -8.55 -7.66 10.64
C VAL A 46 -9.44 -8.79 11.18
N LEU A 47 -9.11 -10.04 10.89
CA LEU A 47 -9.83 -11.22 11.36
C LEU A 47 -9.71 -11.41 12.87
N GLU A 48 -8.54 -11.17 13.46
CA GLU A 48 -8.34 -11.17 14.92
C GLU A 48 -9.28 -10.16 15.60
N ARG A 49 -9.34 -8.93 15.07
CA ARG A 49 -10.27 -7.91 15.57
C ARG A 49 -11.74 -8.27 15.37
N PHE A 50 -12.05 -8.99 14.29
CA PHE A 50 -13.40 -9.50 14.06
C PHE A 50 -13.78 -10.55 15.10
N GLY A 51 -12.90 -11.53 15.37
CA GLY A 51 -13.11 -12.54 16.41
C GLY A 51 -13.29 -11.91 17.79
N GLY A 52 -12.44 -10.95 18.16
CA GLY A 52 -12.57 -10.20 19.41
C GLY A 52 -13.87 -9.37 19.48
N TYR A 53 -14.30 -8.77 18.36
CA TYR A 53 -15.56 -8.05 18.29
C TYR A 53 -16.76 -8.99 18.46
N ALA A 54 -16.80 -10.12 17.75
CA ALA A 54 -17.88 -11.11 17.85
C ALA A 54 -17.99 -11.67 19.28
N ALA A 55 -16.85 -11.99 19.91
CA ALA A 55 -16.80 -12.46 21.30
C ALA A 55 -17.38 -11.42 22.28
N ALA A 56 -17.16 -10.13 22.05
CA ALA A 56 -17.75 -9.06 22.88
C ALA A 56 -19.29 -8.99 22.77
N PHE A 57 -19.86 -9.50 21.68
CA PHE A 57 -21.31 -9.67 21.50
C PHE A 57 -21.80 -11.08 21.90
N GLY A 58 -20.94 -11.92 22.49
CA GLY A 58 -21.28 -13.27 22.92
C GLY A 58 -21.34 -14.30 21.78
N VAL A 59 -20.90 -13.94 20.56
CA VAL A 59 -20.90 -14.82 19.39
C VAL A 59 -19.52 -15.46 19.24
N LEU A 60 -19.43 -16.76 19.52
CA LEU A 60 -18.15 -17.50 19.55
C LEU A 60 -17.99 -18.51 18.42
N ARG A 61 -19.09 -19.08 17.92
CA ARG A 61 -19.08 -20.08 16.84
C ARG A 61 -19.31 -19.41 15.50
N LEU A 62 -18.65 -19.94 14.46
CA LEU A 62 -18.77 -19.38 13.11
C LEU A 62 -20.20 -19.46 12.56
N VAL A 63 -20.94 -20.51 12.92
CA VAL A 63 -22.34 -20.73 12.50
C VAL A 63 -23.31 -19.72 13.10
N ASP A 64 -22.97 -19.11 14.23
CA ASP A 64 -23.82 -18.13 14.92
C ASP A 64 -23.63 -16.70 14.38
N VAL A 65 -22.71 -16.50 13.43
CA VAL A 65 -22.46 -15.18 12.85
C VAL A 65 -23.52 -14.85 11.82
N ASP A 66 -24.23 -13.75 12.02
CA ASP A 66 -25.21 -13.21 11.08
C ASP A 66 -24.70 -11.96 10.33
N GLY A 67 -25.54 -11.49 9.41
CA GLY A 67 -25.25 -10.30 8.60
C GLY A 67 -25.26 -9.01 9.43
N GLU A 68 -26.00 -8.96 10.53
CA GLU A 68 -26.08 -7.79 11.39
C GLU A 68 -24.77 -7.58 12.16
N LEU A 69 -24.25 -8.62 12.81
CA LEU A 69 -22.97 -8.57 13.52
C LEU A 69 -21.83 -8.17 12.57
N VAL A 70 -21.81 -8.74 11.36
CA VAL A 70 -20.83 -8.39 10.33
C VAL A 70 -20.98 -6.92 9.89
N ALA A 71 -22.21 -6.46 9.65
CA ALA A 71 -22.49 -5.08 9.28
C ALA A 71 -22.08 -4.09 10.38
N GLN A 72 -22.29 -4.43 11.65
CA GLN A 72 -21.89 -3.64 12.81
C GLN A 72 -20.35 -3.60 12.94
N PHE A 73 -19.66 -4.74 12.82
CA PHE A 73 -18.18 -4.77 12.84
C PHE A 73 -17.56 -3.92 11.73
N ILE A 74 -18.09 -4.03 10.51
CA ILE A 74 -17.58 -3.27 9.36
C ILE A 74 -17.65 -1.77 9.63
N ARG A 75 -18.75 -1.29 10.23
CA ARG A 75 -18.97 0.12 10.58
C ARG A 75 -18.39 0.54 11.93
N ALA A 76 -17.98 -0.41 12.77
CA ALA A 76 -17.56 -0.16 14.15
C ALA A 76 -16.46 0.89 14.25
N ARG A 77 -16.58 1.78 15.23
CA ARG A 77 -15.59 2.84 15.50
C ARG A 77 -14.19 2.26 15.65
N GLY A 78 -13.22 3.01 15.15
CA GLY A 78 -11.81 2.65 15.20
C GLY A 78 -11.01 3.67 15.98
N ARG A 79 -9.87 3.24 16.51
CA ARG A 79 -8.89 4.15 17.09
C ARG A 79 -8.04 4.75 15.98
N ARG A 80 -7.97 6.08 15.92
CA ARG A 80 -7.04 6.80 15.03
C ARG A 80 -5.61 6.71 15.59
N ARG A 81 -4.62 7.06 14.78
CA ARG A 81 -3.21 7.17 15.21
C ARG A 81 -3.03 8.16 16.39
N SER A 82 -3.91 9.14 16.53
CA SER A 82 -3.96 10.08 17.65
C SER A 82 -4.49 9.48 18.96
N GLY A 83 -4.93 8.22 18.97
CA GLY A 83 -5.56 7.57 20.14
C GLY A 83 -7.07 7.84 20.28
N GLU A 84 -7.61 8.79 19.51
CA GLU A 84 -9.02 9.15 19.50
C GLU A 84 -9.89 8.05 18.88
N ILE A 85 -11.05 7.81 19.48
CA ILE A 85 -12.08 6.92 18.94
C ILE A 85 -12.92 7.73 17.95
N ALA A 86 -12.93 7.30 16.69
CA ALA A 86 -13.70 7.97 15.64
C ALA A 86 -14.50 6.96 14.81
N GLU A 87 -15.49 7.46 14.08
CA GLU A 87 -16.19 6.67 13.07
C GLU A 87 -15.21 6.05 12.07
N ALA A 88 -15.54 4.84 11.62
CA ALA A 88 -14.71 4.14 10.65
C ALA A 88 -14.64 4.95 9.34
N ALA A 89 -13.43 5.21 8.84
CA ALA A 89 -13.28 5.78 7.50
C ALA A 89 -13.83 4.82 6.44
N VAL A 90 -14.36 5.32 5.32
CA VAL A 90 -14.91 4.50 4.22
C VAL A 90 -13.89 3.46 3.73
N GLY A 91 -12.61 3.82 3.61
CA GLY A 91 -11.55 2.87 3.25
C GLY A 91 -11.34 1.76 4.29
N THR A 92 -11.56 2.05 5.57
CA THR A 92 -11.54 1.05 6.66
C THR A 92 -12.73 0.10 6.55
N MET A 93 -13.93 0.62 6.26
CA MET A 93 -15.11 -0.22 6.05
C MET A 93 -14.91 -1.15 4.84
N GLN A 94 -14.37 -0.61 3.73
CA GLN A 94 -14.09 -1.37 2.51
C GLN A 94 -13.08 -2.48 2.74
N ILE A 95 -11.97 -2.22 3.45
CA ILE A 95 -10.99 -3.28 3.74
C ILE A 95 -11.58 -4.34 4.67
N ARG A 96 -12.33 -3.97 5.71
CA ARG A 96 -13.00 -4.93 6.60
C ARG A 96 -13.94 -5.84 5.81
N ARG A 97 -14.81 -5.27 4.98
CA ARG A 97 -15.71 -6.04 4.12
C ARG A 97 -14.95 -6.93 3.13
N ALA A 98 -13.91 -6.42 2.49
CA ALA A 98 -13.13 -7.20 1.53
C ALA A 98 -12.45 -8.41 2.19
N VAL A 99 -11.88 -8.23 3.38
CA VAL A 99 -11.27 -9.31 4.16
C VAL A 99 -12.31 -10.34 4.59
N LEU A 100 -13.46 -9.91 5.12
CA LEU A 100 -14.52 -10.85 5.52
C LEU A 100 -15.05 -11.64 4.33
N ARG A 101 -15.27 -11.00 3.17
CA ARG A 101 -15.68 -11.71 1.95
C ARG A 101 -14.62 -12.68 1.43
N ALA A 102 -13.34 -12.35 1.58
CA ALA A 102 -12.26 -13.29 1.26
C ALA A 102 -12.27 -14.48 2.23
N PHE A 103 -12.42 -14.20 3.53
CA PHE A 103 -12.50 -15.20 4.58
C PHE A 103 -13.65 -16.17 4.36
N TYR A 104 -14.89 -15.68 4.22
CA TYR A 104 -16.06 -16.54 3.99
C TYR A 104 -15.96 -17.33 2.70
N ARG A 105 -15.35 -16.77 1.64
CA ARG A 105 -15.09 -17.53 0.41
C ARG A 105 -14.17 -18.73 0.66
N THR A 106 -13.06 -18.53 1.38
CA THR A 106 -12.13 -19.63 1.70
C THR A 106 -12.73 -20.60 2.73
N ALA A 107 -13.42 -20.10 3.76
CA ALA A 107 -14.11 -20.93 4.74
C ALA A 107 -15.15 -21.85 4.09
N ARG A 108 -15.86 -21.37 3.06
CA ARG A 108 -16.77 -22.19 2.24
C ARG A 108 -16.05 -23.25 1.42
N GLN A 109 -14.89 -22.93 0.84
CA GLN A 109 -14.07 -23.91 0.13
C GLN A 109 -13.55 -25.02 1.08
N LEU A 110 -13.21 -24.64 2.32
CA LEU A 110 -12.82 -25.55 3.38
C LEU A 110 -14.01 -26.26 4.07
N ARG A 111 -15.26 -25.97 3.65
CA ARG A 111 -16.51 -26.50 4.22
C ARG A 111 -16.67 -26.20 5.72
N LEU A 112 -16.11 -25.08 6.19
CA LEU A 112 -16.27 -24.56 7.56
C LEU A 112 -17.57 -23.79 7.74
N THR A 113 -18.15 -23.28 6.65
CA THR A 113 -19.48 -22.65 6.59
C THR A 113 -20.02 -22.74 5.17
N TRP A 114 -21.32 -22.54 4.98
CA TRP A 114 -21.93 -22.38 3.66
C TRP A 114 -22.31 -20.92 3.34
N ASP A 115 -22.31 -20.06 4.37
CA ASP A 115 -22.80 -18.70 4.28
C ASP A 115 -21.67 -17.68 4.00
N ASP A 116 -22.05 -16.49 3.53
CA ASP A 116 -21.21 -15.28 3.46
C ASP A 116 -22.05 -14.08 3.95
N PRO A 117 -22.15 -13.86 5.27
CA PRO A 117 -22.92 -12.76 5.84
C PRO A 117 -22.38 -11.37 5.46
N ALA A 118 -21.16 -11.29 4.89
CA ALA A 118 -20.58 -10.04 4.40
C ALA A 118 -21.01 -9.70 2.96
N ARG A 119 -21.72 -10.60 2.28
CA ARG A 119 -22.08 -10.48 0.86
C ARG A 119 -22.89 -9.22 0.57
N ASP A 120 -23.95 -8.99 1.34
CA ASP A 120 -24.95 -7.97 1.05
C ASP A 120 -24.76 -6.69 1.88
N VAL A 121 -23.63 -6.56 2.58
CA VAL A 121 -23.31 -5.32 3.31
C VAL A 121 -23.00 -4.20 2.33
N GLU A 122 -23.94 -3.26 2.21
CA GLU A 122 -23.77 -2.02 1.44
C GLU A 122 -22.84 -1.04 2.17
N LEU A 123 -21.94 -0.40 1.42
CA LEU A 123 -21.00 0.59 1.94
C LEU A 123 -21.23 1.94 1.26
N PRO A 124 -21.01 3.05 1.98
CA PRO A 124 -21.05 4.37 1.36
C PRO A 124 -20.05 4.43 0.21
N HIS A 125 -20.46 5.06 -0.88
CA HIS A 125 -19.58 5.32 -2.01
C HIS A 125 -18.46 6.25 -1.53
N ARG A 126 -17.22 5.90 -1.86
CA ARG A 126 -16.10 6.81 -1.64
C ARG A 126 -16.05 7.73 -2.84
N GLU A 127 -16.21 9.04 -2.64
CA GLU A 127 -15.81 10.02 -3.65
C GLU A 127 -14.30 9.84 -3.89
N ALA A 128 -13.97 9.12 -4.95
CA ALA A 128 -12.59 8.86 -5.34
C ALA A 128 -12.09 10.11 -6.06
N ARG A 129 -11.41 11.01 -5.34
CA ARG A 129 -10.55 11.99 -6.01
C ARG A 129 -9.40 11.21 -6.65
N THR A 130 -9.42 11.13 -7.98
CA THR A 130 -8.36 10.50 -8.77
C THR A 130 -7.05 11.21 -8.45
N PRO A 131 -6.00 10.48 -8.04
CA PRO A 131 -4.71 11.10 -7.82
C PRO A 131 -4.23 11.81 -9.07
N ARG A 132 -3.66 13.01 -8.91
CA ARG A 132 -3.05 13.77 -10.02
C ARG A 132 -1.55 13.92 -9.81
N PRO A 133 -0.77 14.16 -10.87
CA PRO A 133 0.62 14.60 -10.74
C PRO A 133 0.71 15.97 -10.06
N LEU A 134 1.89 16.24 -9.49
CA LEU A 134 2.26 17.60 -9.14
C LEU A 134 2.50 18.42 -10.42
N THR A 135 2.11 19.68 -10.38
CA THR A 135 2.60 20.68 -11.33
C THR A 135 4.09 20.95 -11.09
N GLU A 136 4.76 21.57 -12.05
CA GLU A 136 6.18 21.92 -11.93
C GLU A 136 6.44 22.81 -10.69
N ALA A 137 5.61 23.84 -10.48
CA ALA A 137 5.71 24.72 -9.32
C ALA A 137 5.48 23.98 -7.99
N GLU A 138 4.52 23.05 -7.93
CA GLU A 138 4.31 22.22 -6.74
C GLU A 138 5.48 21.27 -6.49
N ALA A 139 6.06 20.69 -7.55
CA ALA A 139 7.23 19.83 -7.45
C ALA A 139 8.46 20.61 -6.93
N ASP A 140 8.66 21.84 -7.40
CA ASP A 140 9.73 22.72 -6.93
C ASP A 140 9.53 23.16 -5.48
N LEU A 141 8.29 23.44 -5.05
CA LEU A 141 8.01 23.71 -3.63
C LEU A 141 8.32 22.48 -2.76
N VAL A 142 7.86 21.30 -3.15
CA VAL A 142 8.16 20.05 -2.43
C VAL A 142 9.67 19.81 -2.37
N TRP A 143 10.39 20.04 -3.47
CA TRP A 143 11.85 19.93 -3.51
C TRP A 143 12.53 20.94 -2.59
N LEU A 144 12.08 22.21 -2.62
CA LEU A 144 12.58 23.27 -1.75
C LEU A 144 12.45 22.87 -0.29
N HIS A 145 11.31 22.33 0.15
CA HIS A 145 11.14 21.87 1.53
C HIS A 145 12.01 20.64 1.85
N ALA A 146 12.09 19.68 0.92
CA ALA A 146 12.93 18.49 1.10
C ALA A 146 14.41 18.85 1.29
N TRP A 147 14.88 19.88 0.60
CA TRP A 147 16.25 20.40 0.65
C TRP A 147 16.48 21.39 1.81
N ALA A 148 15.58 22.36 1.98
CA ALA A 148 15.67 23.46 2.95
C ALA A 148 15.38 23.07 4.39
N ALA A 149 14.77 21.89 4.64
CA ALA A 149 14.65 21.29 5.98
C ALA A 149 16.01 21.00 6.65
N GLY A 150 17.11 21.39 6.02
CA GLY A 150 18.26 21.98 6.71
C GLY A 150 19.43 21.03 6.83
N GLY A 151 20.02 20.58 5.71
CA GLY A 151 21.37 19.99 5.61
C GLY A 151 21.71 18.81 6.54
N ARG A 152 20.77 18.34 7.37
CA ARG A 152 20.96 17.37 8.45
C ARG A 152 19.92 16.24 8.39
N PHE A 153 18.92 16.35 7.51
CA PHE A 153 17.98 15.29 7.19
C PHE A 153 18.05 14.89 5.71
N THR A 154 19.24 14.53 5.24
CA THR A 154 19.53 14.01 3.88
C THR A 154 18.56 12.90 3.43
N ARG A 155 17.87 12.24 4.37
CA ARG A 155 16.82 11.26 4.09
C ARG A 155 15.58 11.81 3.37
N HIS A 156 15.13 13.04 3.67
CA HIS A 156 13.92 13.60 3.03
C HIS A 156 14.22 14.00 1.60
N ALA A 157 15.34 14.73 1.39
CA ALA A 157 15.85 15.04 0.06
C ALA A 157 16.10 13.78 -0.77
N ALA A 158 16.74 12.75 -0.22
CA ALA A 158 16.95 11.48 -0.92
C ALA A 158 15.63 10.76 -1.24
N THR A 159 14.67 10.77 -0.32
CA THR A 159 13.33 10.19 -0.56
C THR A 159 12.62 10.94 -1.69
N ALA A 160 12.62 12.27 -1.65
CA ALA A 160 12.01 13.10 -2.69
C ALA A 160 12.70 12.91 -4.05
N ALA A 161 14.04 12.87 -4.08
CA ALA A 161 14.83 12.64 -5.28
C ALA A 161 14.47 11.31 -5.95
N LEU A 162 14.37 10.22 -5.17
CA LEU A 162 13.98 8.91 -5.69
C LEU A 162 12.54 8.91 -6.22
N LEU A 163 11.61 9.50 -5.48
CA LEU A 163 10.21 9.63 -5.92
C LEU A 163 10.12 10.44 -7.23
N PHE A 164 10.75 11.62 -7.30
CA PHE A 164 10.77 12.44 -8.52
C PHE A 164 11.48 11.79 -9.71
N SER A 165 12.28 10.75 -9.48
CA SER A 165 12.91 9.95 -10.54
C SER A 165 12.02 8.80 -11.03
N GLY A 166 10.81 8.65 -10.47
CA GLY A 166 9.84 7.64 -10.88
C GLY A 166 9.82 6.40 -9.99
N ALA A 167 10.51 6.40 -8.85
CA ALA A 167 10.41 5.32 -7.87
C ALA A 167 9.08 5.36 -7.11
N HIS A 168 8.55 4.19 -6.77
CA HIS A 168 7.38 4.05 -5.92
C HIS A 168 7.77 3.84 -4.46
N SER A 169 6.87 4.14 -3.52
CA SER A 169 7.16 4.02 -2.08
C SER A 169 7.65 2.63 -1.63
N GLY A 170 7.21 1.57 -2.33
CA GLY A 170 7.66 0.20 -2.07
C GLY A 170 9.06 -0.11 -2.60
N GLU A 171 9.55 0.65 -3.58
CA GLU A 171 10.91 0.52 -4.13
C GLU A 171 11.89 1.38 -3.32
N VAL A 172 11.51 2.63 -3.01
CA VAL A 172 12.37 3.62 -2.32
C VAL A 172 12.96 3.09 -1.01
N GLY A 173 12.19 2.29 -0.26
CA GLY A 173 12.64 1.71 1.01
C GLY A 173 13.72 0.62 0.87
N HIS A 174 14.04 0.21 -0.36
CA HIS A 174 15.01 -0.82 -0.69
C HIS A 174 16.19 -0.31 -1.52
N VAL A 175 16.17 0.97 -1.94
CA VAL A 175 17.29 1.55 -2.69
C VAL A 175 18.46 1.81 -1.75
N THR A 176 19.59 1.22 -2.08
CA THR A 176 20.85 1.26 -1.33
C THR A 176 21.90 2.12 -2.03
N VAL A 177 23.07 2.30 -1.40
CA VAL A 177 24.20 2.98 -2.05
C VAL A 177 24.69 2.19 -3.26
N ALA A 178 24.65 0.86 -3.21
CA ALA A 178 25.08 0.01 -4.32
C ALA A 178 24.20 0.14 -5.58
N ASP A 179 22.98 0.66 -5.43
CA ASP A 179 22.04 0.88 -6.54
C ASP A 179 22.29 2.18 -7.30
N LEU A 180 23.20 3.04 -6.80
CA LEU A 180 23.50 4.33 -7.40
C LEU A 180 24.64 4.20 -8.43
N ASP A 181 24.32 4.43 -9.70
CA ASP A 181 25.32 4.60 -10.75
C ASP A 181 25.72 6.08 -10.81
N VAL A 182 26.87 6.38 -10.19
CA VAL A 182 27.40 7.74 -10.12
C VAL A 182 27.89 8.25 -11.46
N VAL A 183 28.34 7.36 -12.35
CA VAL A 183 28.88 7.74 -13.66
C VAL A 183 27.75 8.21 -14.58
N ASN A 184 26.62 7.50 -14.58
CA ASN A 184 25.50 7.78 -15.46
C ASN A 184 24.39 8.62 -14.82
N ALA A 185 24.53 9.00 -13.54
CA ALA A 185 23.48 9.66 -12.74
C ALA A 185 22.16 8.87 -12.75
N GLN A 186 22.26 7.55 -12.55
CA GLN A 186 21.13 6.63 -12.56
C GLN A 186 20.96 5.90 -11.23
N VAL A 187 19.74 5.47 -10.96
CA VAL A 187 19.42 4.58 -9.84
C VAL A 187 18.79 3.32 -10.37
N TRP A 188 19.26 2.16 -9.91
CA TRP A 188 18.58 0.89 -10.12
C TRP A 188 17.39 0.76 -9.17
N LEU A 189 16.20 0.58 -9.73
CA LEU A 189 14.98 0.26 -8.99
C LEU A 189 14.70 -1.23 -9.16
N HIS A 190 14.70 -1.97 -8.05
CA HIS A 190 14.50 -3.42 -8.01
C HIS A 190 13.09 -3.88 -8.41
N GLY A 191 12.16 -2.95 -8.63
CA GLY A 191 10.76 -3.28 -8.88
C GLY A 191 10.01 -3.70 -7.61
N ALA A 192 8.76 -4.10 -7.81
CA ALA A 192 7.89 -4.69 -6.80
C ALA A 192 6.81 -5.53 -7.49
N SER A 193 5.89 -6.13 -6.72
CA SER A 193 4.76 -6.91 -7.28
C SER A 193 3.95 -6.19 -8.38
N ARG A 194 3.98 -4.85 -8.43
CA ARG A 194 3.28 -4.03 -9.43
C ARG A 194 4.19 -3.29 -10.39
N TYR A 195 5.51 -3.29 -10.16
CA TYR A 195 6.46 -2.44 -10.87
C TYR A 195 7.63 -3.26 -11.40
N THR A 196 7.97 -3.08 -12.66
CA THR A 196 9.09 -3.78 -13.28
C THR A 196 10.43 -3.17 -12.83
N PRO A 197 11.46 -4.01 -12.57
CA PRO A 197 12.81 -3.52 -12.29
C PRO A 197 13.35 -2.68 -13.46
N ARG A 198 14.08 -1.60 -13.17
CA ARG A 198 14.57 -0.65 -14.19
C ARG A 198 15.62 0.32 -13.64
N HIS A 199 16.47 0.83 -14.52
CA HIS A 199 17.23 2.06 -14.24
C HIS A 199 16.36 3.29 -14.49
N VAL A 200 16.46 4.27 -13.60
CA VAL A 200 15.89 5.61 -13.79
C VAL A 200 16.98 6.66 -13.77
N SER A 201 16.88 7.64 -14.65
CA SER A 201 17.76 8.80 -14.65
C SER A 201 17.31 9.80 -13.58
N VAL A 202 18.28 10.37 -12.87
CA VAL A 202 18.03 11.33 -11.80
C VAL A 202 18.43 12.72 -12.29
N ALA A 203 17.53 13.71 -12.14
CA ALA A 203 17.85 15.09 -12.50
C ALA A 203 19.04 15.63 -11.68
N PRO A 204 19.90 16.50 -12.23
CA PRO A 204 21.14 16.93 -11.57
C PRO A 204 20.97 17.40 -10.12
N LYS A 205 20.01 18.31 -9.87
CA LYS A 205 19.71 18.83 -8.53
C LYS A 205 19.28 17.73 -7.53
N HIS A 206 18.57 16.71 -8.02
CA HIS A 206 18.14 15.57 -7.21
C HIS A 206 19.30 14.60 -6.94
N PHE A 207 20.20 14.44 -7.91
CA PHE A 207 21.34 13.56 -7.83
C PHE A 207 22.37 14.05 -6.81
N GLU A 208 22.62 15.35 -6.75
CA GLU A 208 23.46 15.97 -5.72
C GLU A 208 23.02 15.59 -4.30
N ALA A 209 21.71 15.59 -4.03
CA ALA A 209 21.17 15.16 -2.74
C ALA A 209 21.39 13.68 -2.44
N LEU A 210 21.36 12.82 -3.45
CA LEU A 210 21.66 11.41 -3.29
C LEU A 210 23.15 11.22 -2.93
N VAL A 211 24.06 11.91 -3.61
CA VAL A 211 25.49 11.87 -3.30
C VAL A 211 25.77 12.36 -1.88
N GLU A 212 25.20 13.49 -1.46
CA GLU A 212 25.34 13.99 -0.09
C GLU A 212 24.78 13.00 0.94
N ARG A 213 23.70 12.28 0.59
CA ARG A 213 23.15 11.21 1.41
C ARG A 213 24.11 10.03 1.53
N VAL A 214 24.75 9.61 0.43
CA VAL A 214 25.78 8.55 0.45
C VAL A 214 26.91 8.93 1.39
N ASP A 215 27.45 10.14 1.26
CA ASP A 215 28.56 10.63 2.11
C ASP A 215 28.16 10.69 3.59
N THR A 216 26.91 11.05 3.87
CA THR A 216 26.37 11.04 5.23
C THR A 216 26.28 9.63 5.78
N LEU A 217 25.76 8.67 5.01
CA LEU A 217 25.61 7.28 5.42
C LEU A 217 26.98 6.60 5.66
N LYS A 218 27.94 6.81 4.76
CA LYS A 218 29.30 6.27 4.90
C LYS A 218 30.02 6.83 6.12
N ARG A 219 29.82 8.12 6.46
CA ARG A 219 30.34 8.69 7.70
C ARG A 219 29.67 8.13 8.96
N GLN A 220 28.37 7.85 8.90
CA GLN A 220 27.60 7.31 10.04
C GLN A 220 27.88 5.82 10.29
N ALA A 221 28.21 5.07 9.24
CA ALA A 221 28.45 3.63 9.30
C ALA A 221 29.66 3.25 8.41
N PRO A 222 30.90 3.58 8.81
CA PRO A 222 32.10 3.44 7.97
C PRO A 222 32.48 1.99 7.65
N HIS A 223 31.92 1.01 8.36
CA HIS A 223 32.16 -0.42 8.14
C HIS A 223 30.99 -1.15 7.48
N ALA A 224 29.88 -0.46 7.19
CA ALA A 224 28.77 -1.06 6.49
C ALA A 224 29.08 -1.18 5.00
N HIS A 225 28.61 -2.26 4.37
CA HIS A 225 28.70 -2.42 2.93
C HIS A 225 27.66 -1.54 2.22
N ASP A 226 27.95 -1.14 0.98
CA ASP A 226 27.09 -0.22 0.21
C ASP A 226 25.68 -0.79 -0.06
N ASP A 227 25.52 -2.11 -0.11
CA ASP A 227 24.25 -2.84 -0.24
C ASP A 227 23.44 -2.90 1.07
N GLN A 228 24.01 -2.48 2.20
CA GLN A 228 23.34 -2.41 3.50
C GLN A 228 22.85 -0.98 3.81
N LEU A 229 23.38 0.01 3.09
CA LEU A 229 23.14 1.44 3.34
C LEU A 229 21.92 1.94 2.55
N VAL A 230 20.72 1.79 3.12
CA VAL A 230 19.48 2.26 2.48
C VAL A 230 19.40 3.79 2.45
N LEU A 231 19.20 4.38 1.27
CA LEU A 231 19.21 5.83 1.07
C LEU A 231 18.10 6.55 1.86
N ALA A 232 16.86 6.07 1.75
CA ALA A 232 15.69 6.74 2.32
C ALA A 232 15.47 6.48 3.82
N THR A 233 15.79 5.27 4.31
CA THR A 233 15.51 4.87 5.69
C THR A 233 16.75 4.82 6.59
N GLY A 234 17.95 4.68 6.02
CA GLY A 234 19.23 4.61 6.74
C GLY A 234 19.45 3.35 7.58
N ALA A 235 18.48 2.43 7.64
CA ALA A 235 18.59 1.16 8.34
C ALA A 235 17.52 0.18 7.84
N GLY A 236 17.73 -1.11 8.17
CA GLY A 236 16.80 -2.21 7.89
C GLY A 236 15.47 -2.14 8.66
N GLY A 237 14.69 -3.20 8.52
CA GLY A 237 13.33 -3.32 9.03
C GLY A 237 12.46 -4.10 8.05
N SER A 238 11.26 -4.50 8.48
CA SER A 238 10.30 -5.16 7.59
C SER A 238 9.93 -4.25 6.41
N ASP A 239 9.54 -4.85 5.28
CA ASP A 239 9.16 -4.12 4.07
C ASP A 239 8.01 -3.14 4.34
N ALA A 240 7.07 -3.55 5.20
CA ALA A 240 5.99 -2.69 5.66
C ALA A 240 6.50 -1.44 6.38
N ASN A 241 7.50 -1.58 7.25
CA ASN A 241 8.08 -0.45 7.98
C ASN A 241 8.87 0.47 7.04
N LYS A 242 9.64 -0.11 6.11
CA LYS A 242 10.39 0.66 5.10
C LYS A 242 9.44 1.50 4.25
N GLN A 243 8.41 0.87 3.67
CA GLN A 243 7.39 1.56 2.89
C GLN A 243 6.64 2.61 3.70
N ALA A 244 6.24 2.29 4.94
CA ALA A 244 5.52 3.23 5.80
C ALA A 244 6.34 4.48 6.09
N ARG A 245 7.64 4.35 6.35
CA ARG A 245 8.53 5.50 6.57
C ARG A 245 8.61 6.39 5.33
N VAL A 246 8.72 5.81 4.14
CA VAL A 246 8.70 6.58 2.88
C VAL A 246 7.38 7.31 2.70
N CYS A 247 6.25 6.65 2.94
CA CYS A 247 4.92 7.27 2.82
C CYS A 247 4.72 8.41 3.82
N VAL A 248 5.22 8.27 5.05
CA VAL A 248 5.18 9.36 6.05
C VAL A 248 6.05 10.52 5.59
N THR A 249 7.31 10.27 5.22
CA THR A 249 8.21 11.30 4.69
C THR A 249 7.58 12.07 3.51
N ALA A 250 6.99 11.37 2.54
CA ALA A 250 6.35 12.01 1.40
C ALA A 250 5.10 12.83 1.79
N ALA A 251 4.29 12.35 2.74
CA ALA A 251 3.13 13.07 3.24
C ALA A 251 3.53 14.33 4.03
N ASP A 252 4.60 14.24 4.82
CA ASP A 252 5.16 15.37 5.57
C ASP A 252 5.66 16.43 4.59
N LEU A 253 6.41 16.05 3.56
CA LEU A 253 6.89 16.96 2.52
C LEU A 253 5.76 17.67 1.76
N LEU A 254 4.70 16.94 1.38
CA LEU A 254 3.51 17.54 0.76
C LEU A 254 2.82 18.51 1.72
N THR A 255 2.77 18.19 3.02
CA THR A 255 2.15 19.05 4.02
C THR A 255 2.95 20.32 4.26
N GLU A 256 4.27 20.20 4.38
CA GLU A 256 5.20 21.31 4.54
C GLU A 256 5.19 22.26 3.33
N ALA A 257 5.03 21.72 2.13
CA ALA A 257 4.83 22.49 0.90
C ALA A 257 3.44 23.15 0.78
N GLY A 258 2.58 23.03 1.81
CA GLY A 258 1.22 23.61 1.81
C GLY A 258 0.18 22.82 1.01
N LEU A 259 0.53 21.62 0.54
CA LEU A 259 -0.29 20.80 -0.35
C LEU A 259 -1.13 19.74 0.38
N GLY A 260 -0.97 19.59 1.70
CA GLY A 260 -1.63 18.55 2.50
C GLY A 260 -3.17 18.60 2.55
N ARG A 261 -3.79 19.71 2.11
CA ARG A 261 -5.25 19.85 2.03
C ARG A 261 -5.83 19.40 0.68
N ASP A 262 -5.00 19.21 -0.34
CA ASP A 262 -5.46 18.68 -1.61
C ASP A 262 -5.60 17.15 -1.53
N GLY A 263 -6.85 16.68 -1.42
CA GLY A 263 -7.16 15.25 -1.34
C GLY A 263 -6.85 14.44 -2.60
N ALA A 264 -6.51 15.09 -3.72
CA ALA A 264 -6.01 14.45 -4.93
C ALA A 264 -4.48 14.24 -4.92
N LEU A 265 -3.75 14.89 -4.01
CA LEU A 265 -2.31 14.70 -3.88
C LEU A 265 -1.99 13.56 -2.91
N ARG A 266 -1.06 12.70 -3.34
CA ARG A 266 -0.59 11.52 -2.60
C ARG A 266 0.92 11.38 -2.80
N PRO A 267 1.62 10.51 -2.04
CA PRO A 267 3.02 10.20 -2.34
C PRO A 267 3.28 9.82 -3.81
N SER A 268 2.33 9.12 -4.44
CA SER A 268 2.41 8.77 -5.88
C SER A 268 2.34 9.98 -6.82
N SER A 269 1.87 11.14 -6.37
CA SER A 269 1.85 12.38 -7.16
C SER A 269 3.26 12.91 -7.42
N MET A 270 4.21 12.66 -6.49
CA MET A 270 5.63 12.96 -6.69
C MET A 270 6.22 12.02 -7.75
N THR A 271 5.93 10.72 -7.64
CA THR A 271 6.33 9.70 -8.63
C THR A 271 5.81 10.02 -10.03
N ALA A 272 4.58 10.49 -10.14
CA ALA A 272 3.94 10.81 -11.40
C ALA A 272 4.65 11.92 -12.19
N VAL A 273 5.40 12.82 -11.53
CA VAL A 273 6.19 13.88 -12.19
C VAL A 273 7.15 13.31 -13.22
N ALA A 274 7.86 12.22 -12.87
CA ALA A 274 8.79 11.55 -13.79
C ALA A 274 8.07 11.02 -15.04
N GLY A 275 6.87 10.47 -14.86
CA GLY A 275 6.04 10.01 -15.97
C GLY A 275 5.54 11.15 -16.85
N VAL A 276 5.11 12.26 -16.26
CA VAL A 276 4.70 13.48 -16.99
C VAL A 276 5.87 14.03 -17.80
N GLN A 277 7.07 14.11 -17.22
CA GLN A 277 8.26 14.59 -17.92
C GLN A 277 8.66 13.68 -19.08
N ALA A 278 8.67 12.36 -18.88
CA ALA A 278 8.94 11.40 -19.95
C ALA A 278 7.92 11.50 -21.09
N PHE A 279 6.64 11.63 -20.74
CA PHE A 279 5.57 11.84 -21.73
C PHE A 279 5.70 13.17 -22.47
N ALA A 280 6.03 14.26 -21.77
CA ALA A 280 6.17 15.59 -22.38
C ALA A 280 7.30 15.63 -23.42
N VAL A 281 8.37 14.88 -23.20
CA VAL A 281 9.50 14.80 -24.15
C VAL A 281 9.16 13.95 -25.37
N ALA A 282 8.57 12.76 -25.17
CA ALA A 282 8.42 11.78 -26.24
C ALA A 282 7.02 11.75 -26.89
N SER A 283 6.02 12.34 -26.24
CA SER A 283 4.59 12.23 -26.58
C SER A 283 4.09 10.79 -26.70
N ARG A 284 4.70 9.88 -25.93
CA ARG A 284 4.44 8.44 -25.96
C ARG A 284 4.16 7.91 -24.57
N ILE A 285 3.01 7.29 -24.39
CA ILE A 285 2.58 6.79 -23.09
C ILE A 285 3.45 5.62 -22.60
N GLU A 286 4.06 4.89 -23.52
CA GLU A 286 5.00 3.80 -23.24
C GLU A 286 6.24 4.30 -22.50
N ASP A 287 6.68 5.53 -22.76
CA ASP A 287 7.86 6.10 -22.11
C ASP A 287 7.57 6.49 -20.66
N ALA A 288 6.37 7.04 -20.39
CA ALA A 288 5.88 7.21 -19.03
C ALA A 288 5.71 5.86 -18.32
N ALA A 289 5.14 4.86 -19.00
CA ALA A 289 4.98 3.52 -18.45
C ALA A 289 6.34 2.89 -18.09
N ARG A 290 7.34 3.05 -18.95
CA ARG A 290 8.70 2.55 -18.72
C ARG A 290 9.35 3.21 -17.51
N VAL A 291 9.32 4.54 -17.41
CA VAL A 291 9.91 5.27 -16.27
C VAL A 291 9.19 4.96 -14.96
N LEU A 292 7.89 4.72 -15.00
CA LEU A 292 7.09 4.35 -13.81
C LEU A 292 7.09 2.84 -13.50
N GLY A 293 7.70 2.01 -14.36
CA GLY A 293 7.74 0.55 -14.22
C GLY A 293 6.37 -0.13 -14.39
N LEU A 294 5.42 0.49 -15.10
CA LEU A 294 4.06 0.00 -15.23
C LEU A 294 3.90 -0.87 -16.48
N ALA A 295 3.40 -2.09 -16.31
CA ALA A 295 3.06 -2.97 -17.43
C ALA A 295 1.77 -2.55 -18.17
N SER A 296 0.91 -1.74 -17.52
CA SER A 296 -0.37 -1.28 -18.08
C SER A 296 -0.27 0.18 -18.53
N LEU A 297 -0.51 0.42 -19.83
CA LEU A 297 -0.56 1.78 -20.38
C LEU A 297 -1.72 2.60 -19.83
N ASP A 298 -2.87 1.97 -19.57
CA ASP A 298 -4.00 2.64 -18.89
C ASP A 298 -3.65 3.06 -17.46
N ALA A 299 -2.86 2.26 -16.76
CA ALA A 299 -2.37 2.63 -15.43
C ALA A 299 -1.37 3.79 -15.53
N ALA A 300 -0.49 3.79 -16.54
CA ALA A 300 0.43 4.90 -16.78
C ALA A 300 -0.33 6.20 -17.10
N ALA A 301 -1.32 6.14 -18.00
CA ALA A 301 -2.16 7.28 -18.39
C ALA A 301 -2.86 7.89 -17.18
N ARG A 302 -3.52 7.05 -16.35
CA ARG A 302 -4.14 7.50 -15.11
C ARG A 302 -3.14 8.12 -14.13
N SER A 303 -1.95 7.51 -13.96
CA SER A 303 -0.93 8.02 -13.04
C SER A 303 -0.42 9.42 -13.44
N ILE A 304 -0.27 9.68 -14.75
CA ILE A 304 0.19 10.99 -15.25
C ILE A 304 -0.95 11.97 -15.52
N GLY A 305 -2.20 11.61 -15.18
CA GLY A 305 -3.38 12.45 -15.44
C GLY A 305 -3.73 12.60 -16.93
N TRP A 306 -3.23 11.73 -17.80
CA TRP A 306 -3.52 11.78 -19.23
C TRP A 306 -4.84 11.05 -19.54
N GLN A 307 -5.75 11.77 -20.20
CA GLN A 307 -7.02 11.25 -20.69
C GLN A 307 -6.96 11.15 -22.21
N TRP A 308 -6.88 9.92 -22.72
CA TRP A 308 -6.82 9.64 -24.16
C TRP A 308 -8.19 9.43 -24.80
N ARG A 309 -9.19 9.07 -23.99
CA ARG A 309 -10.60 9.14 -24.37
C ARG A 309 -11.10 10.48 -23.89
N GLY A 310 -11.40 11.39 -24.81
CA GLY A 310 -12.09 12.64 -24.47
C GLY A 310 -13.35 12.33 -23.69
N ASP A 311 -13.72 13.22 -22.77
CA ASP A 311 -14.91 13.08 -21.94
C ASP A 311 -16.13 12.73 -22.80
N VAL A 312 -16.81 11.62 -22.46
CA VAL A 312 -18.17 11.30 -22.91
C VAL A 312 -19.12 11.65 -21.77
#